data_AF-A0A523IFU8-F1
#
_entry.id   AF-A0A523IFU8-F1
#
_cell.length_a   1.000
_cell.length_b   1.000
_cell.length_c   1.000
_cell.angle_alpha   90.00
_cell.angle_beta   90.00
_cell.angle_gamma   90.00
#
_symmetry.space_group_name_H-M   'P 1'
#
loop_
_entity.id
_entity.type
_entity.pdbx_description
1 polymer ?
#
loop_
_entity_poly.entity_id
_entity_poly.type
_entity_poly.pdbx_seq_one_letter_code
_entity_poly.pdbx_strand_id
1 'polypeptide(L)' 'MLEVLFIGTGDAFGSGGRRNSAILLRDRGRTLLLDCGPSTLMGLKQLGVDPLEIDAVA' A
#
# COMPACT_ATOMS: atom_id res chain seq x y z
N MET A 1 -13.15 12.30 -4.23
CA MET A 1 -12.10 12.34 -5.26
C MET A 1 -11.19 11.20 -4.89
N LEU A 2 -10.98 10.27 -5.82
CA LEU A 2 -10.18 9.09 -5.55
C LEU A 2 -8.69 9.45 -5.54
N GLU A 3 -8.02 9.22 -4.41
CA GLU A 3 -6.56 9.23 -4.29
C GLU A 3 -6.03 7.80 -4.46
N VAL A 4 -4.92 7.67 -5.20
CA VAL A 4 -4.20 6.42 -5.41
C VAL A 4 -2.75 6.62 -5.01
N LEU A 5 -2.27 5.85 -4.05
CA LEU A 5 -0.89 5.85 -3.60
C LEU A 5 -0.27 4.46 -3.77
N PHE A 6 0.78 4.39 -4.58
CA PHE A 6 1.55 3.16 -4.75
C PHE A 6 2.53 2.97 -3.60
N ILE A 7 2.22 2.04 -2.70
CA ILE A 7 3.12 1.63 -1.62
C ILE A 7 4.26 0.80 -2.20
N GLY A 8 3.97 -0.09 -3.15
CA GLY A 8 4.96 -0.84 -3.91
C GLY A 8 4.44 -1.25 -5.29
N THR A 9 5.38 -1.43 -6.22
CA THR A 9 5.14 -1.75 -7.65
C THR A 9 6.08 -2.84 -8.16
N GLY A 10 6.73 -3.55 -7.24
CA GLY A 10 7.62 -4.67 -7.50
C GLY A 10 6.86 -5.99 -7.63
N ASP A 11 7.53 -6.98 -8.20
CA ASP A 11 7.02 -8.34 -8.34
C ASP A 11 7.07 -9.13 -7.01
N ALA A 12 6.78 -10.43 -7.10
CA ALA A 12 6.81 -11.36 -5.97
C ALA A 12 8.19 -11.46 -5.27
N PHE A 13 9.28 -11.11 -5.96
CA PHE A 13 10.65 -11.28 -5.47
C PHE A 13 11.32 -9.95 -5.08
N GLY A 14 10.63 -8.82 -5.27
CA GLY A 14 11.20 -7.49 -5.00
C GLY A 14 12.29 -7.10 -6.01
N SER A 15 12.18 -7.54 -7.26
CA SER A 15 13.22 -7.33 -8.27
C SER A 15 13.59 -5.86 -8.47
N GLY A 16 14.89 -5.60 -8.54
CA GLY A 16 15.43 -4.24 -8.68
C GLY A 16 15.28 -3.39 -7.42
N GLY A 17 15.11 -4.02 -6.24
CA GLY A 17 14.98 -3.32 -4.96
C GLY A 17 13.62 -2.65 -4.74
N ARG A 18 12.63 -2.96 -5.59
CA ARG A 18 11.27 -2.44 -5.45
C ARG A 18 10.50 -3.21 -4.38
N ARG A 19 9.69 -2.50 -3.60
CA ARG A 19 8.72 -3.10 -2.68
C ARG A 19 7.67 -3.89 -3.47
N ASN A 20 7.24 -5.04 -2.95
CA ASN A 20 6.14 -5.84 -3.50
C ASN A 20 4.88 -5.01 -3.74
N SER A 21 4.05 -5.41 -4.69
CA SER A 21 2.75 -4.79 -4.97
C SER A 21 1.94 -4.53 -3.71
N ALA A 22 1.55 -3.26 -3.55
CA ALA A 22 0.60 -2.78 -2.56
C ALA A 22 0.15 -1.36 -2.96
N ILE A 23 -1.16 -1.10 -3.01
CA ILE A 23 -1.73 0.16 -3.46
C ILE A 23 -2.77 0.62 -2.43
N LEU A 24 -2.61 1.84 -1.93
CA LEU A 24 -3.58 2.47 -1.04
C LEU A 24 -4.55 3.32 -1.86
N LEU A 25 -5.85 3.08 -1.69
CA LEU A 25 -6.92 3.86 -2.28
C LEU A 25 -7.65 4.62 -1.18
N ARG A 26 -7.90 5.91 -1.38
CA ARG A 26 -8.74 6.74 -0.49
C ARG A 26 -9.84 7.43 -1.27
N ASP A 27 -11.09 7.22 -0.90
CA ASP A 27 -12.23 8.00 -1.40
C ASP A 27 -13.35 8.05 -0.36
N ARG A 28 -14.05 9.20 -0.28
CA ARG A 28 -15.23 9.40 0.59
C ARG A 28 -15.04 8.94 2.05
N GLY A 29 -13.86 9.14 2.61
CA GLY A 29 -13.53 8.77 3.99
C GLY A 29 -13.35 7.26 4.22
N ARG A 30 -13.16 6.49 3.14
CA ARG A 30 -12.80 5.07 3.18
C ARG A 30 -11.39 4.87 2.65
N THR A 31 -10.64 3.97 3.27
CA THR A 31 -9.29 3.60 2.91
C THR A 31 -9.20 2.11 2.63
N LEU A 32 -8.86 1.74 1.41
CA LEU A 32 -8.68 0.35 0.99
C LEU A 32 -7.20 0.12 0.65
N LEU A 33 -6.65 -0.97 1.16
CA LEU A 33 -5.34 -1.46 0.73
C LEU A 33 -5.55 -2.63 -0.25
N LEU A 34 -5.16 -2.42 -1.50
CA LEU A 34 -5.10 -3.47 -2.52
C LEU A 34 -3.74 -4.16 -2.46
N ASP A 35 -3.74 -5.49 -2.32
CA ASP A 35 -2.59 -6.33 -1.98
C ASP A 35 -1.92 -5.99 -0.64
N CYS A 36 -1.28 -6.97 -0.03
CA CYS A 36 -0.46 -6.78 1.19
C CYS A 36 0.80 -7.65 1.13
N GLY A 37 1.68 -7.37 0.17
CA GLY A 37 2.94 -8.07 0.01
C GLY A 37 3.90 -7.90 1.20
N PRO A 38 4.95 -8.74 1.33
CA PRO A 38 5.85 -8.76 2.48
C PRO A 38 6.45 -7.40 2.89
N SER A 39 6.72 -6.52 1.92
CA SER A 39 7.28 -5.19 2.18
C SER A 39 6.26 -4.07 2.46
N THR A 40 4.96 -4.38 2.54
CA THR A 40 3.89 -3.36 2.61
C THR A 40 3.98 -2.50 3.86
N LEU A 41 4.10 -3.12 5.05
CA LEU A 41 4.23 -2.37 6.32
C LEU A 41 5.48 -1.48 6.35
N MET A 42 6.58 -1.91 5.73
CA MET A 42 7.79 -1.06 5.59
C MET A 42 7.51 0.14 4.68
N GLY A 43 6.79 -0.06 3.57
CA GLY A 43 6.38 1.00 2.67
C GLY A 43 5.44 2.01 3.33
N LEU A 44 4.43 1.53 4.05
CA LEU A 44 3.51 2.38 4.83
C LEU A 44 4.27 3.24 5.84
N LYS A 45 5.18 2.62 6.62
CA LYS A 45 6.05 3.34 7.57
C LYS A 45 6.90 4.42 6.88
N GLN A 46 7.53 4.10 5.75
CA GLN A 46 8.37 5.06 5.03
C GLN A 46 7.57 6.22 4.42
N LEU A 47 6.32 5.97 4.04
CA LEU A 47 5.40 6.97 3.48
C LEU A 47 4.61 7.72 4.55
N GLY A 48 4.77 7.38 5.83
CA GLY A 48 4.06 8.02 6.94
C GLY A 48 2.57 7.70 6.99
N VAL A 49 2.14 6.55 6.45
CA VAL A 49 0.76 6.09 6.51
C VAL A 49 0.59 5.21 7.74
N ASP A 50 -0.37 5.55 8.60
CA ASP A 50 -0.75 4.73 9.75
C ASP A 50 -1.59 3.52 9.26
N PRO A 51 -1.15 2.27 9.50
CA PRO A 51 -1.93 1.09 9.14
C PRO A 51 -3.33 1.05 9.77
N LEU A 52 -3.56 1.75 10.89
CA LEU A 52 -4.86 1.85 11.54
C LEU A 52 -5.89 2.69 10.76
N GLU A 53 -5.46 3.45 9.76
CA GLU A 53 -6.37 4.16 8.84
C GLU A 53 -7.02 3.25 7.80
N ILE A 54 -6.54 2.01 7.63
CA ILE A 54 -6.98 1.08 6.58
C ILE A 54 -8.24 0.35 7.04
N ASP A 55 -9.35 0.54 6.33
CA ASP A 55 -10.64 -0.09 6.65
C ASP A 55 -10.69 -1.55 6.21
N ALA A 56 -10.03 -1.89 5.11
CA ALA A 56 -10.06 -3.23 4.52
C ALA A 56 -8.80 -3.52 3.69
N VAL A 57 -8.53 -4.82 3.50
CA VAL A 57 -7.52 -5.34 2.57
C VAL A 57 -8.21 -6.22 1.55
N ALA A 58 -7.89 -6.05 0.26
CA ALA A 58 -8.44 -6.84 -0.85
C ALA A 58 -7.35 -7.29 -1.82
#